data_AF-A0A7X9JV94-F1
#
_entry.id   AF-A0A7X9JV94-F1
#
_cell.length_a   1.000
_cell.length_b   1.000
_cell.length_c   1.000
_cell.angle_alpha   90.00
_cell.angle_beta   90.00
_cell.angle_gamma   90.00
#
_symmetry.space_group_name_H-M   'P 1'
#
loop_
_entity.id
_entity.type
_entity.pdbx_description
1 polymer ?
#
loop_
_entity_poly.entity_id
_entity_poly.type
_entity_poly.pdbx_seq_one_letter_code
_entity_poly.pdbx_strand_id
1 'polypeptide(L)'
;DDFAVDELIDQFSRHGIIGKVSGVSEWFYYCDFVRHYELKKKLSILPWYQRLFSKEFRDIIDWRIEHFYKKNVEKNIRNTLQVTGLVPHTPHNMTTIMKNTEKHFVSHELHSEISVSSGVAATAMMDGYSGIVNISPFACLIGRVIEGLYTPWARERRYPIISIEIDGNLLPPNVLSKLEIFMLNVLRFKNNGNAQVMIEQQGIKSVAIDRKIIR
;
A
#
# COMPACT_ATOMS: atom_id res chain seq x y z
N ASP A 1 16.82 0.68 2.48
CA ASP A 1 15.73 1.16 1.63
C ASP A 1 15.51 2.66 1.70
N ASP A 2 15.59 3.29 2.87
CA ASP A 2 15.32 4.73 3.02
C ASP A 2 16.05 5.63 1.99
N PHE A 3 17.35 5.41 1.74
CA PHE A 3 18.09 6.21 0.75
C PHE A 3 17.50 6.18 -0.67
N ALA A 4 17.07 5.01 -1.12
CA ALA A 4 16.56 4.86 -2.48
C ALA A 4 15.06 5.20 -2.58
N VAL A 5 14.32 5.02 -1.48
CA VAL A 5 12.95 5.50 -1.35
C VAL A 5 12.91 7.03 -1.36
N ASP A 6 13.85 7.69 -0.68
CA ASP A 6 13.95 9.15 -0.65
C ASP A 6 14.26 9.74 -2.04
N GLU A 7 15.17 9.12 -2.80
CA GLU A 7 15.46 9.51 -4.18
C GLU A 7 14.19 9.40 -5.06
N LEU A 8 13.43 8.32 -4.93
CA LEU A 8 12.17 8.14 -5.66
C LEU A 8 11.12 9.18 -5.26
N ILE A 9 10.98 9.47 -3.97
CA ILE A 9 10.03 10.47 -3.47
C ILE A 9 10.39 11.86 -3.98
N ASP A 10 11.68 12.23 -4.01
CA ASP A 10 12.13 13.51 -4.55
C ASP A 10 11.80 13.63 -6.05
N GLN A 11 12.07 12.58 -6.82
CA GLN A 11 11.70 12.53 -8.24
C GLN A 11 10.18 12.67 -8.46
N PHE A 12 9.37 11.95 -7.69
CA PHE A 12 7.91 12.08 -7.78
C PHE A 12 7.43 13.48 -7.40
N SER A 13 7.99 14.05 -6.33
CA SER A 13 7.60 15.37 -5.83
C SER A 13 7.91 16.48 -6.84
N ARG A 14 9.04 16.39 -7.56
CA ARG A 14 9.38 17.32 -8.65
C ARG A 14 8.36 17.34 -9.78
N HIS A 15 7.68 16.23 -10.01
CA HIS A 15 6.64 16.07 -11.03
C HIS A 15 5.22 16.26 -10.47
N GLY A 16 5.08 16.77 -9.25
CA GLY A 16 3.78 17.01 -8.60
C GLY A 16 3.04 15.73 -8.20
N ILE A 17 3.76 14.61 -8.05
CA ILE A 17 3.22 13.32 -7.63
C ILE A 17 3.58 13.10 -6.15
N ILE A 18 2.57 12.82 -5.33
CA ILE A 18 2.76 12.51 -3.91
C ILE A 18 2.89 11.00 -3.75
N GLY A 19 4.08 10.54 -3.35
CA GLY A 19 4.33 9.14 -3.00
C GLY A 19 3.89 8.83 -1.57
N LYS A 20 3.12 7.76 -1.37
CA LYS A 20 2.86 7.18 -0.04
C LYS A 20 3.65 5.90 0.10
N VAL A 21 4.57 5.87 1.05
CA VAL A 21 5.37 4.67 1.37
C VAL A 21 4.53 3.74 2.26
N SER A 22 4.66 2.43 2.04
CA SER A 22 4.07 1.44 2.93
C SER A 22 4.72 1.50 4.31
N GLY A 23 3.90 1.70 5.34
CA GLY A 23 4.38 2.00 6.68
C GLY A 23 4.36 0.79 7.60
N VAL A 24 5.18 0.82 8.65
CA VAL A 24 5.24 -0.25 9.67
C VAL A 24 3.87 -0.51 10.33
N SER A 25 3.03 0.53 10.42
CA SER A 25 1.66 0.38 10.95
C SER A 25 0.81 -0.61 10.14
N GLU A 26 0.97 -0.65 8.81
CA GLU A 26 0.24 -1.61 7.96
C GLU A 26 0.70 -3.04 8.26
N TRP A 27 2.00 -3.24 8.45
CA TRP A 27 2.55 -4.54 8.85
C TRP A 27 2.01 -5.00 10.21
N PHE A 28 1.98 -4.12 11.21
CA PHE A 28 1.40 -4.45 12.51
C PHE A 28 -0.06 -4.87 12.40
N TYR A 29 -0.86 -4.15 11.63
CA TYR A 29 -2.27 -4.51 11.43
C TYR A 29 -2.45 -5.80 10.63
N TYR A 30 -1.54 -6.12 9.72
CA TYR A 30 -1.53 -7.41 9.03
C TYR A 30 -1.23 -8.57 9.99
N CYS A 31 -0.19 -8.46 10.82
CA CYS A 31 0.10 -9.48 11.83
C CYS A 31 -1.07 -9.68 12.80
N ASP A 32 -1.73 -8.59 13.19
CA ASP A 32 -2.91 -8.59 14.05
C ASP A 32 -4.09 -9.31 13.38
N PHE A 33 -4.30 -9.08 12.09
CA PHE A 33 -5.29 -9.80 11.28
C PHE A 33 -4.98 -11.30 11.18
N VAL A 34 -3.73 -11.66 10.88
CA VAL A 34 -3.31 -13.07 10.75
C VAL A 34 -3.51 -13.81 12.07
N ARG A 35 -3.08 -13.23 13.20
CA ARG A 35 -3.29 -13.79 14.54
C ARG A 35 -4.77 -14.05 14.80
N HIS A 36 -5.64 -13.08 14.51
CA HIS A 36 -7.07 -13.23 14.69
C HIS A 36 -7.69 -14.28 13.75
N TYR A 37 -7.23 -14.36 12.49
CA TYR A 37 -7.66 -15.38 11.53
C TYR A 37 -7.30 -16.80 12.02
N GLU A 38 -6.08 -16.99 12.50
CA GLU A 38 -5.64 -18.27 13.08
C GLU A 38 -6.44 -18.66 14.33
N LEU A 39 -6.63 -17.72 15.27
CA LEU A 39 -7.40 -17.97 16.48
C LEU A 39 -8.84 -18.37 16.16
N LYS A 40 -9.48 -17.70 15.20
CA LYS A 40 -10.82 -18.08 14.73
C LYS A 40 -10.86 -19.45 14.09
N LYS A 41 -9.85 -19.80 13.31
CA LYS A 41 -9.73 -21.13 12.68
C LYS A 41 -9.53 -22.24 13.72
N LYS A 42 -8.67 -22.01 14.72
CA LYS A 42 -8.49 -22.94 15.84
C LYS A 42 -9.78 -23.13 16.65
N LEU A 43 -10.49 -22.03 16.93
CA LEU A 43 -11.77 -22.08 17.64
C LEU A 43 -12.87 -22.77 16.81
N SER A 44 -12.89 -22.62 15.48
CA SER A 44 -13.89 -23.24 14.63
C SER A 44 -13.77 -24.77 14.58
N ILE A 45 -12.57 -25.30 14.75
CA ILE A 45 -12.29 -26.74 14.82
C ILE A 45 -12.83 -27.35 16.14
N LEU A 46 -12.89 -26.56 17.23
CA LEU A 46 -13.36 -27.04 18.52
C LEU A 46 -14.89 -27.25 18.55
N PRO A 47 -15.38 -28.29 19.28
CA PRO A 47 -16.81 -28.48 19.51
C PRO A 47 -17.42 -27.29 20.25
N TRP A 48 -18.65 -26.91 19.88
CA TRP A 48 -19.31 -25.69 20.37
C TRP A 48 -19.38 -25.57 21.90
N TYR A 49 -19.47 -26.69 22.63
CA TYR A 49 -19.54 -26.75 24.09
C TYR A 49 -18.18 -26.48 24.78
N GLN A 50 -17.06 -26.76 24.11
CA GLN A 50 -15.71 -26.47 24.63
C GLN A 50 -15.23 -25.06 24.25
N ARG A 51 -15.83 -24.43 23.22
CA ARG A 51 -15.43 -23.11 22.72
C ARG A 51 -15.45 -22.00 23.77
N LEU A 52 -16.36 -22.05 24.76
CA LEU A 52 -16.47 -20.98 25.77
C LEU A 52 -15.44 -21.08 26.90
N PHE A 53 -14.82 -22.25 27.07
CA PHE A 53 -13.85 -22.52 28.16
C PHE A 53 -12.43 -22.80 27.65
N SER A 54 -12.21 -22.72 26.35
CA SER A 54 -10.92 -23.02 25.74
C SER A 54 -9.93 -21.85 25.89
N LYS A 55 -8.62 -22.14 25.81
CA LYS A 55 -7.58 -21.11 25.91
C LYS A 55 -7.68 -20.12 24.75
N GLU A 56 -8.04 -20.61 23.58
CA GLU A 56 -8.20 -19.83 22.34
C GLU A 56 -9.29 -18.76 22.47
N PHE A 57 -10.36 -19.02 23.24
CA PHE A 57 -11.38 -18.01 23.48
C PHE A 57 -10.88 -16.88 24.38
N ARG A 58 -10.05 -17.19 25.38
CA ARG A 58 -9.37 -16.17 26.19
C ARG A 58 -8.41 -15.35 25.33
N ASP A 59 -7.62 -16.01 24.49
CA ASP A 59 -6.70 -15.35 23.57
C ASP A 59 -7.42 -14.41 22.59
N ILE A 60 -8.65 -14.74 22.16
CA ILE A 60 -9.48 -13.87 21.33
C ILE A 60 -9.97 -12.65 22.12
N ILE A 61 -10.34 -12.82 23.40
CA ILE A 61 -10.73 -11.70 24.26
C ILE A 61 -9.54 -10.78 24.49
N ASP A 62 -8.38 -11.32 24.84
CA ASP A 62 -7.15 -10.56 25.06
C ASP A 62 -6.75 -9.81 23.79
N TRP A 63 -6.80 -10.48 22.63
CA TRP A 63 -6.60 -9.86 21.34
C TRP A 63 -7.59 -8.71 21.09
N ARG A 64 -8.87 -8.88 21.45
CA ARG A 64 -9.89 -7.84 21.25
C ARG A 64 -9.64 -6.61 22.10
N ILE A 65 -9.19 -6.80 23.34
CA ILE A 65 -8.80 -5.71 24.25
C ILE A 65 -7.58 -4.98 23.67
N GLU A 66 -6.56 -5.74 23.27
CA GLU A 66 -5.33 -5.20 22.65
C GLU A 66 -5.66 -4.40 21.39
N HIS A 67 -6.49 -4.95 20.50
CA HIS A 67 -6.93 -4.31 19.26
C HIS A 67 -7.71 -3.03 19.51
N PHE A 68 -8.59 -3.02 20.53
CA PHE A 68 -9.35 -1.83 20.90
C PHE A 68 -8.43 -0.72 21.42
N TYR A 69 -7.45 -1.06 22.25
CA TYR A 69 -6.44 -0.12 22.72
C TYR A 69 -5.63 0.47 21.55
N LYS A 70 -5.11 -0.38 20.65
CA LYS A 70 -4.37 0.06 19.45
C LYS A 70 -5.19 1.04 18.59
N LYS A 71 -6.44 0.71 18.31
CA LYS A 71 -7.34 1.58 17.54
C LYS A 71 -7.62 2.91 18.22
N ASN A 72 -7.74 2.91 19.54
CA ASN A 72 -7.95 4.15 20.29
C ASN A 72 -6.72 5.06 20.23
N VAL A 73 -5.52 4.49 20.38
CA VAL A 73 -4.24 5.20 20.23
C VAL A 73 -4.08 5.75 18.81
N GLU A 74 -4.30 4.93 17.78
CA GLU A 74 -4.22 5.37 16.38
C GLU A 74 -5.22 6.50 16.11
N LYS A 75 -6.46 6.38 16.56
CA LYS A 75 -7.49 7.41 16.40
C LYS A 75 -7.08 8.72 17.06
N ASN A 76 -6.48 8.67 18.25
CA ASN A 76 -6.02 9.86 18.95
C ASN A 76 -4.89 10.57 18.20
N ILE A 77 -3.89 9.80 17.75
CA ILE A 77 -2.77 10.32 16.94
C ILE A 77 -3.31 10.92 15.64
N ARG A 78 -4.18 10.18 14.94
CA ARG A 78 -4.79 10.63 13.69
C ARG A 78 -5.59 11.90 13.86
N ASN A 79 -6.44 12.00 14.89
CA ASN A 79 -7.22 13.21 15.16
C ASN A 79 -6.32 14.42 15.43
N THR A 80 -5.23 14.21 16.16
CA THR A 80 -4.25 15.26 16.45
C THR A 80 -3.55 15.73 15.16
N LEU A 81 -3.12 14.79 14.33
CA LEU A 81 -2.42 15.09 13.07
C LEU A 81 -3.36 15.57 11.95
N GLN A 82 -4.64 15.21 11.99
CA GLN A 82 -5.62 15.58 10.95
C GLN A 82 -5.81 17.10 10.87
N VAL A 83 -5.62 17.81 11.98
CA VAL A 83 -5.65 19.29 12.02
C VAL A 83 -4.60 19.91 11.08
N THR A 84 -3.49 19.21 10.83
CA THR A 84 -2.43 19.70 9.93
C THR A 84 -2.81 19.62 8.45
N GLY A 85 -3.83 18.82 8.09
CA GLY A 85 -4.15 18.53 6.69
C GLY A 85 -3.09 17.71 5.95
N LEU A 86 -2.03 17.25 6.64
CA LEU A 86 -0.92 16.49 6.06
C LEU A 86 -1.10 14.97 6.15
N VAL A 87 -2.24 14.49 6.67
CA VAL A 87 -2.55 13.06 6.76
C VAL A 87 -3.29 12.63 5.49
N PRO A 88 -2.64 11.93 4.54
CA PRO A 88 -3.31 11.46 3.34
C PRO A 88 -4.39 10.43 3.69
N HIS A 89 -5.45 10.38 2.87
CA HIS A 89 -6.42 9.30 2.95
C HIS A 89 -5.78 8.04 2.35
N THR A 90 -5.57 7.00 3.15
CA THR A 90 -4.96 5.75 2.69
C THR A 90 -5.83 4.56 3.10
N PRO A 91 -5.79 3.44 2.35
CA PRO A 91 -6.46 2.21 2.74
C PRO A 91 -5.82 1.67 4.03
N HIS A 92 -6.40 2.00 5.18
CA HIS A 92 -5.92 1.49 6.48
C HIS A 92 -6.66 0.22 6.92
N ASN A 93 -7.79 -0.10 6.27
CA ASN A 93 -8.63 -1.20 6.74
C ASN A 93 -8.05 -2.55 6.27
N MET A 94 -7.27 -3.18 7.14
CA MET A 94 -6.65 -4.48 6.87
C MET A 94 -7.67 -5.56 6.53
N THR A 95 -8.88 -5.53 7.09
CA THR A 95 -9.92 -6.51 6.76
C THR A 95 -10.37 -6.40 5.30
N THR A 96 -10.50 -5.17 4.79
CA THR A 96 -10.81 -4.93 3.36
C THR A 96 -9.65 -5.35 2.46
N ILE A 97 -8.42 -4.99 2.85
CA ILE A 97 -7.20 -5.36 2.12
C ILE A 97 -7.09 -6.88 1.98
N MET A 98 -7.26 -7.61 3.09
CA MET A 98 -7.18 -9.06 3.12
C MET A 98 -8.31 -9.73 2.34
N LYS A 99 -9.53 -9.20 2.41
CA LYS A 99 -10.64 -9.64 1.55
C LYS A 99 -10.33 -9.48 0.06
N ASN A 100 -9.74 -8.36 -0.34
CA ASN A 100 -9.32 -8.14 -1.74
C ASN A 100 -8.16 -9.07 -2.13
N THR A 101 -7.27 -9.37 -1.19
CA THR A 101 -6.14 -10.29 -1.37
C THR A 101 -6.61 -11.69 -1.72
N GLU A 102 -7.50 -12.25 -0.91
CA GLU A 102 -8.07 -13.59 -1.14
C GLU A 102 -8.91 -13.66 -2.41
N LYS A 103 -9.59 -12.57 -2.77
CA LYS A 103 -10.40 -12.50 -3.98
C LYS A 103 -9.57 -12.48 -5.27
N HIS A 104 -8.41 -11.84 -5.26
CA HIS A 104 -7.67 -11.51 -6.49
C HIS A 104 -6.31 -12.17 -6.63
N PHE A 105 -5.68 -12.60 -5.53
CA PHE A 105 -4.29 -13.06 -5.55
C PHE A 105 -4.13 -14.41 -4.83
N VAL A 106 -4.03 -14.37 -3.50
CA VAL A 106 -3.56 -15.50 -2.69
C VAL A 106 -4.44 -15.68 -1.46
N SER A 107 -4.55 -16.93 -1.02
CA SER A 107 -5.24 -17.29 0.22
C SER A 107 -4.56 -16.69 1.46
N HIS A 108 -5.35 -16.41 2.49
CA HIS A 108 -4.88 -15.99 3.81
C HIS A 108 -3.95 -17.00 4.51
N GLU A 109 -3.89 -18.24 4.02
CA GLU A 109 -2.96 -19.27 4.49
C GLU A 109 -1.49 -18.97 4.10
N LEU A 110 -1.27 -18.12 3.09
CA LEU A 110 0.07 -17.65 2.75
C LEU A 110 0.47 -16.51 3.69
N HIS A 111 1.13 -16.86 4.79
CA HIS A 111 1.68 -15.90 5.76
C HIS A 111 2.96 -15.23 5.23
N SER A 112 2.80 -14.28 4.30
CA SER A 112 3.92 -13.60 3.67
C SER A 112 3.59 -12.14 3.36
N GLU A 113 4.63 -11.32 3.22
CA GLU A 113 4.56 -9.98 2.63
C GLU A 113 3.89 -9.98 1.26
N ILE A 114 3.97 -11.08 0.51
CA ILE A 114 3.28 -11.26 -0.78
C ILE A 114 1.77 -10.96 -0.64
N SER A 115 1.13 -11.48 0.41
CA SER A 115 -0.31 -11.34 0.64
C SER A 115 -0.68 -9.89 0.95
N VAL A 116 -0.03 -9.28 1.94
CA VAL A 116 -0.33 -7.90 2.33
C VAL A 116 0.07 -6.89 1.25
N SER A 117 1.23 -7.03 0.63
CA SER A 117 1.71 -6.06 -0.36
C SER A 117 0.86 -6.05 -1.64
N SER A 118 0.47 -7.23 -2.15
CA SER A 118 -0.44 -7.33 -3.30
C SER A 118 -1.85 -6.81 -2.98
N GLY A 119 -2.35 -7.14 -1.78
CA GLY A 119 -3.63 -6.66 -1.27
C GLY A 119 -3.69 -5.14 -1.10
N VAL A 120 -2.66 -4.55 -0.50
CA VAL A 120 -2.55 -3.10 -0.28
C VAL A 120 -2.46 -2.40 -1.62
N ALA A 121 -1.61 -2.88 -2.53
CA ALA A 121 -1.47 -2.31 -3.87
C ALA A 121 -2.81 -2.28 -4.63
N ALA A 122 -3.54 -3.40 -4.62
CA ALA A 122 -4.84 -3.49 -5.27
C ALA A 122 -5.89 -2.58 -4.62
N THR A 123 -5.96 -2.58 -3.28
CA THR A 123 -6.93 -1.75 -2.55
C THR A 123 -6.61 -0.27 -2.72
N ALA A 124 -5.35 0.12 -2.75
CA ALA A 124 -4.94 1.49 -3.03
C ALA A 124 -5.41 1.95 -4.42
N MET A 125 -5.23 1.13 -5.47
CA MET A 125 -5.76 1.46 -6.80
C MET A 125 -7.29 1.56 -6.82
N MET A 126 -7.99 0.71 -6.07
CA MET A 126 -9.45 0.78 -5.93
C MET A 126 -9.91 2.03 -5.17
N ASP A 127 -9.12 2.52 -4.21
CA ASP A 127 -9.39 3.69 -3.37
C ASP A 127 -8.93 5.02 -4.01
N GLY A 128 -8.59 5.01 -5.31
CA GLY A 128 -8.32 6.21 -6.10
C GLY A 128 -6.85 6.59 -6.27
N TYR A 129 -5.92 5.71 -5.90
CA TYR A 129 -4.51 5.90 -6.24
C TYR A 129 -4.31 5.83 -7.75
N SER A 130 -3.33 6.58 -8.26
CA SER A 130 -3.09 6.72 -9.70
C SER A 130 -1.98 5.81 -10.24
N GLY A 131 -1.30 5.07 -9.38
CA GLY A 131 -0.29 4.09 -9.76
C GLY A 131 0.40 3.44 -8.56
N ILE A 132 1.09 2.33 -8.81
CA ILE A 132 1.83 1.57 -7.79
C ILE A 132 3.29 1.38 -8.22
N VAL A 133 4.20 1.55 -7.27
CA VAL A 133 5.63 1.25 -7.41
C VAL A 133 5.94 0.08 -6.50
N ASN A 134 6.32 -1.05 -7.08
CA ASN A 134 6.84 -2.19 -6.34
C ASN A 134 8.35 -2.00 -6.19
N ILE A 135 8.80 -1.80 -4.96
CA ILE A 135 10.22 -1.62 -4.63
C ILE A 135 10.68 -2.89 -3.94
N SER A 136 11.76 -3.48 -4.44
CA SER A 136 12.36 -4.66 -3.83
C SER A 136 13.88 -4.65 -3.96
N PRO A 137 14.62 -5.26 -3.01
CA PRO A 137 16.06 -5.41 -3.16
C PRO A 137 16.39 -6.34 -4.35
N PHE A 138 17.62 -6.24 -4.86
CA PHE A 138 18.09 -7.10 -5.95
C PHE A 138 17.85 -8.58 -5.66
N ALA A 139 17.32 -9.30 -6.65
CA ALA A 139 16.98 -10.73 -6.56
C ALA A 139 16.01 -11.12 -5.41
N CYS A 140 15.19 -10.19 -4.91
CA CYS A 140 14.17 -10.50 -3.91
C CYS A 140 13.08 -11.43 -4.46
N LEU A 141 12.98 -12.64 -3.91
CA LEU A 141 11.93 -13.61 -4.28
C LEU A 141 10.53 -13.04 -4.06
N ILE A 142 10.29 -12.42 -2.91
CA ILE A 142 8.99 -11.83 -2.57
C ILE A 142 8.60 -10.75 -3.59
N GLY A 143 9.53 -9.85 -3.92
CA GLY A 143 9.32 -8.80 -4.93
C GLY A 143 8.96 -9.35 -6.30
N ARG A 144 9.63 -10.43 -6.74
CA ARG A 144 9.34 -11.14 -7.98
C ARG A 144 7.97 -11.81 -7.99
N VAL A 145 7.57 -12.43 -6.89
CA VAL A 145 6.25 -13.05 -6.78
C VAL A 145 5.15 -11.99 -6.78
N ILE A 146 5.32 -10.88 -6.05
CA ILE A 146 4.39 -9.75 -6.08
C ILE A 146 4.27 -9.19 -7.50
N GLU A 147 5.39 -8.98 -8.18
CA GLU A 147 5.41 -8.55 -9.58
C GLU A 147 4.64 -9.52 -10.49
N GLY A 148 4.86 -10.82 -10.34
CA GLY A 148 4.18 -11.87 -11.11
C GLY A 148 2.67 -11.97 -10.86
N LEU A 149 2.21 -11.68 -9.64
CA LEU A 149 0.78 -11.70 -9.28
C LEU A 149 0.07 -10.39 -9.62
N TYR A 150 0.67 -9.26 -9.26
CA TYR A 150 0.03 -7.96 -9.32
C TYR A 150 0.09 -7.34 -10.72
N THR A 151 1.20 -7.53 -11.46
CA THR A 151 1.36 -6.93 -12.80
C THR A 151 0.29 -7.39 -13.80
N PRO A 152 -0.04 -8.70 -13.93
CA PRO A 152 -1.11 -9.14 -14.83
C PRO A 152 -2.47 -8.54 -14.45
N TRP A 153 -2.81 -8.57 -13.15
CA TRP A 153 -4.06 -8.03 -12.63
C TRP A 153 -4.21 -6.52 -12.88
N ALA A 154 -3.12 -5.77 -12.71
CA ALA A 154 -3.05 -4.34 -12.98
C ALA A 154 -3.16 -4.04 -14.49
N ARG A 155 -2.50 -4.83 -15.34
CA ARG A 155 -2.54 -4.68 -16.81
C ARG A 155 -3.95 -4.86 -17.37
N GLU A 156 -4.70 -5.85 -16.90
CA GLU A 156 -6.10 -6.06 -17.29
C GLU A 156 -6.98 -4.82 -17.02
N ARG A 157 -6.65 -4.09 -15.96
CA ARG A 157 -7.37 -2.88 -15.52
C ARG A 157 -6.75 -1.58 -16.02
N ARG A 158 -5.68 -1.67 -16.82
CA ARG A 158 -4.89 -0.53 -17.31
C ARG A 158 -4.37 0.36 -16.18
N TYR A 159 -4.05 -0.25 -15.04
CA TYR A 159 -3.46 0.44 -13.90
C TYR A 159 -1.96 0.65 -14.10
N PRO A 160 -1.43 1.88 -13.90
CA PRO A 160 0.00 2.14 -13.96
C PRO A 160 0.73 1.39 -12.85
N ILE A 161 1.72 0.59 -13.23
CA ILE A 161 2.57 -0.17 -12.32
C ILE A 161 4.01 -0.16 -12.84
N ILE A 162 4.97 -0.05 -11.92
CA ILE A 162 6.39 -0.29 -12.19
C ILE A 162 6.98 -1.13 -11.05
N SER A 163 7.88 -2.06 -11.38
CA SER A 163 8.71 -2.78 -10.41
C SER A 163 10.14 -2.32 -10.56
N ILE A 164 10.76 -1.92 -9.45
CA ILE A 164 12.14 -1.41 -9.40
C ILE A 164 12.93 -2.26 -8.41
N GLU A 165 14.08 -2.72 -8.89
CA GLU A 165 15.07 -3.39 -8.06
C GLU A 165 16.11 -2.39 -7.60
N ILE A 166 16.43 -2.45 -6.31
CA ILE A 166 17.36 -1.55 -5.66
C ILE A 166 18.53 -2.35 -5.11
N ASP A 167 19.75 -1.90 -5.42
CA ASP A 167 21.02 -2.54 -5.03
C ASP A 167 21.86 -1.63 -4.11
N GLY A 168 21.22 -0.67 -3.43
CA GLY A 168 21.87 0.28 -2.53
C GLY A 168 22.74 1.35 -3.21
N ASN A 169 22.90 1.30 -4.54
CA ASN A 169 23.58 2.30 -5.34
C ASN A 169 22.57 3.26 -6.01
N LEU A 170 23.07 4.35 -6.61
CA LEU A 170 22.26 5.29 -7.39
C LEU A 170 21.49 4.58 -8.50
N LEU A 171 20.26 5.05 -8.76
CA LEU A 171 19.42 4.48 -9.81
C LEU A 171 20.11 4.64 -11.18
N PRO A 172 20.31 3.54 -11.93
CA PRO A 172 20.96 3.62 -13.23
C PRO A 172 20.06 4.40 -14.22
N PRO A 173 20.63 5.10 -15.22
CA PRO A 173 19.85 5.94 -16.15
C PRO A 173 18.68 5.23 -16.82
N ASN A 174 18.80 3.94 -17.12
CA ASN A 174 17.73 3.13 -17.69
C ASN A 174 16.52 3.00 -16.75
N VAL A 175 16.75 2.89 -15.44
CA VAL A 175 15.66 2.84 -14.44
C VAL A 175 15.00 4.20 -14.32
N LEU A 176 15.77 5.29 -14.34
CA LEU A 176 15.23 6.65 -14.33
C LEU A 176 14.34 6.93 -15.54
N SER A 177 14.77 6.57 -16.75
CA SER A 177 13.92 6.73 -17.95
C SER A 177 12.62 5.91 -17.86
N LYS A 178 12.66 4.70 -17.28
CA LYS A 178 11.43 3.91 -17.04
C LYS A 178 10.52 4.56 -16.00
N LEU A 179 11.11 5.14 -14.95
CA LEU A 179 10.39 5.90 -13.93
C LEU A 179 9.68 7.11 -14.53
N GLU A 180 10.34 7.88 -15.39
CA GLU A 180 9.74 9.02 -16.10
C GLU A 180 8.54 8.61 -16.95
N ILE A 181 8.67 7.52 -17.71
CA ILE A 181 7.56 6.96 -18.49
C ILE A 181 6.40 6.55 -17.57
N PHE A 182 6.71 5.93 -16.42
CA PHE A 182 5.71 5.59 -15.42
C PHE A 182 5.00 6.84 -14.86
N MET A 183 5.74 7.89 -14.49
CA MET A 183 5.17 9.15 -13.99
C MET A 183 4.23 9.79 -15.01
N LEU A 184 4.61 9.81 -16.29
CA LEU A 184 3.74 10.28 -17.37
C LEU A 184 2.45 9.45 -17.47
N ASN A 185 2.55 8.12 -17.33
CA ASN A 185 1.38 7.25 -17.34
C ASN A 185 0.46 7.49 -16.13
N VAL A 186 1.02 7.72 -14.95
CA VAL A 186 0.28 8.07 -13.72
C VAL A 186 -0.50 9.38 -13.91
N LEU A 187 0.14 10.41 -14.45
CA LEU A 187 -0.51 11.71 -14.71
C LEU A 187 -1.62 11.58 -15.76
N ARG A 188 -1.39 10.80 -16.83
CA ARG A 188 -2.42 10.51 -17.85
C ARG A 188 -3.61 9.76 -17.27
N PHE A 189 -3.34 8.76 -16.43
CA PHE A 189 -4.36 7.95 -15.78
C PHE A 189 -5.24 8.80 -14.87
N LYS A 190 -4.65 9.69 -14.08
CA LYS A 190 -5.39 10.62 -13.21
C LYS A 190 -6.27 11.61 -13.99
N ASN A 191 -5.79 12.11 -15.13
CA ASN A 191 -6.47 13.13 -15.93
C ASN A 191 -7.40 12.57 -17.02
N ASN A 192 -7.72 11.27 -17.01
CA ASN A 192 -8.55 10.61 -18.01
C ASN A 192 -8.13 10.90 -19.47
N GLY A 193 -6.83 11.04 -19.73
CA GLY A 193 -6.30 11.26 -21.08
C GLY A 193 -6.36 12.70 -21.62
N ASN A 194 -6.66 13.72 -20.81
CA ASN A 194 -6.54 15.12 -21.23
C ASN A 194 -5.06 15.53 -21.40
N ALA A 195 -4.51 15.29 -22.59
CA ALA A 195 -3.11 15.56 -22.95
C ALA A 195 -2.71 17.04 -22.89
N GLN A 196 -3.67 17.97 -22.90
CA GLN A 196 -3.39 19.41 -22.92
C GLN A 196 -2.84 19.95 -21.58
N VAL A 197 -3.06 19.27 -20.46
CA VAL A 197 -2.52 19.68 -19.14
C VAL A 197 -1.03 19.28 -18.99
N MET A 198 -0.53 18.38 -19.86
CA MET A 198 0.81 17.78 -19.74
C MET A 198 1.88 18.42 -20.63
N ILE A 199 1.61 19.56 -21.25
CA ILE A 199 2.64 20.32 -21.97
C ILE A 199 3.46 21.06 -20.91
N GLU A 200 4.70 20.63 -20.68
CA GLU A 200 5.68 21.43 -19.94
C GLU A 200 5.87 22.76 -20.66
N GLN A 201 5.26 23.82 -20.14
CA GLN A 201 5.52 25.16 -20.61
C GLN A 201 6.93 25.56 -20.17
N GLN A 202 7.88 25.48 -21.10
CA GLN A 202 9.25 25.98 -20.90
C GLN A 202 9.18 27.43 -20.41
N GLY A 203 9.53 27.65 -19.14
CA GLY A 203 9.59 28.99 -18.53
C GLY A 203 8.77 29.19 -17.25
N ILE A 204 7.92 28.24 -16.84
CA ILE A 204 7.18 28.36 -15.57
C ILE A 204 7.94 27.61 -14.47
N LYS A 205 8.41 28.34 -13.45
CA LYS A 205 8.92 27.74 -12.21
C LYS A 205 7.88 26.76 -11.68
N SER A 206 8.27 25.49 -11.52
CA SER A 206 7.44 24.48 -10.88
C SER A 206 7.08 24.97 -9.48
N VAL A 207 5.83 25.40 -9.31
CA VAL A 207 5.29 25.65 -7.97
C VAL A 207 5.12 24.27 -7.37
N ALA A 208 5.94 23.94 -6.38
CA ALA A 208 6.03 22.60 -5.78
C ALA A 208 4.68 22.07 -5.25
N ILE A 209 3.66 22.93 -5.06
CA ILE A 209 2.33 22.56 -4.60
C ILE A 209 1.31 23.57 -5.17
N ASP A 210 0.52 23.21 -6.18
CA ASP A 210 -0.69 23.98 -6.54
C ASP A 210 -1.81 23.62 -5.55
N ARG A 211 -2.07 24.50 -4.58
CA ARG A 211 -3.03 24.31 -3.48
C ARG A 211 -4.48 24.57 -3.92
N LYS A 212 -4.91 24.10 -5.09
CA LYS A 212 -6.33 24.11 -5.45
C LYS A 212 -7.03 22.89 -4.87
N ILE A 213 -7.41 23.00 -3.60
CA ILE A 213 -8.48 22.18 -3.03
C ILE A 213 -9.78 22.74 -3.63
N ILE A 214 -10.24 22.13 -4.72
CA ILE A 214 -11.59 22.37 -5.23
C ILE A 214 -12.54 21.65 -4.25
N ARG A 215 -13.44 22.44 -3.63
CA ARG A 215 -14.48 21.97 -2.71
C ARG A 215 -15.42 20.97 -3.37
#